data_AF-A0ABD5UZU4-F1
#
_entry.id   AF-A0ABD5UZU4-F1
#
_cell.length_a   1.000
_cell.length_b   1.000
_cell.length_c   1.000
_cell.angle_alpha   90.00
_cell.angle_beta   90.00
_cell.angle_gamma   90.00
#
_symmetry.space_group_name_H-M   'P 1'
#
loop_
_entity.id
_entity.type
_entity.pdbx_description
1 polymer ?
#
loop_
_entity_poly.entity_id
_entity_poly.type
_entity_poly.pdbx_seq_one_letter_code
_entity_poly.pdbx_strand_id
1 'polypeptide(L)'
;MDQTPEAFRTALSSGDTERVNQAIDEVEDMDLEERAALFNDCFELCRGLYESDDGYQRQSVIRFAAALYPRLGIRTVGADITDEALPGEWTLDDIATHRNWLRDFYLEALVDDDGRVRRAAAKALKDLALSAEMIEADDELQTMVEELEALAAKHDDATQKHIEAAYENVAFHAEKPGSLLPDGLQEALAQDLSRGDR
;
A
#
# COMPACT_ATOMS: atom_id res chain seq x y z
N MET A 1 23.10 0.51 6.85
CA MET A 1 23.60 -0.86 7.12
C MET A 1 24.00 -1.49 5.79
N ASP A 2 24.40 -2.76 5.72
CA ASP A 2 24.52 -3.40 4.39
C ASP A 2 23.13 -3.50 3.75
N GLN A 3 22.98 -3.01 2.52
CA GLN A 3 21.70 -2.99 1.78
C GLN A 3 21.45 -4.35 1.11
N THR A 4 21.37 -5.40 1.92
CA THR A 4 21.16 -6.78 1.44
C THR A 4 19.93 -7.39 2.11
N PRO A 5 19.21 -8.31 1.43
CA PRO A 5 18.08 -9.00 2.03
C PRO A 5 18.42 -9.63 3.40
N GLU A 6 19.59 -10.26 3.54
CA GLU A 6 19.98 -10.91 4.81
C GLU A 6 20.24 -9.91 5.96
N ALA A 7 20.79 -8.74 5.65
CA ALA A 7 20.95 -7.68 6.63
C ALA A 7 19.60 -7.14 7.11
N PHE A 8 18.65 -6.94 6.19
CA PHE A 8 17.28 -6.56 6.53
C PHE A 8 16.58 -7.65 7.34
N ARG A 9 16.75 -8.94 6.99
CA ARG A 9 16.23 -10.08 7.75
C ARG A 9 16.65 -9.99 9.20
N THR A 10 17.97 -9.86 9.41
CA THR A 10 18.59 -9.79 10.73
C THR A 10 18.05 -8.61 11.55
N ALA A 11 17.83 -7.46 10.89
CA ALA A 11 17.28 -6.28 11.54
C ALA A 11 15.83 -6.50 12.00
N LEU A 12 14.97 -6.98 11.08
CA LEU A 12 13.54 -7.19 11.34
C LEU A 12 13.29 -8.29 12.37
N SER A 13 14.08 -9.37 12.36
CA SER A 13 13.98 -10.46 13.33
C SER A 13 14.58 -10.13 14.70
N SER A 14 15.25 -8.98 14.86
CA SER A 14 15.96 -8.66 16.11
C SER A 14 15.03 -8.26 17.25
N GLY A 15 13.81 -7.81 16.95
CA GLY A 15 12.91 -7.17 17.92
C GLY A 15 13.43 -5.83 18.47
N ASP A 16 14.56 -5.34 17.96
CA ASP A 16 15.17 -4.07 18.37
C ASP A 16 14.60 -2.93 17.52
N THR A 17 13.97 -1.97 18.20
CA THR A 17 13.30 -0.84 17.54
C THR A 17 14.25 0.04 16.75
N GLU A 18 15.46 0.27 17.25
CA GLU A 18 16.43 1.13 16.57
C GLU A 18 16.91 0.46 15.28
N ARG A 19 17.17 -0.85 15.34
CA ARG A 19 17.60 -1.62 14.17
C ARG A 19 16.51 -1.74 13.12
N VAL A 20 15.27 -1.98 13.54
CA VAL A 20 14.10 -2.04 12.65
C VAL A 20 13.91 -0.70 11.94
N ASN A 21 13.92 0.41 12.68
CA ASN A 21 13.73 1.72 12.07
C ASN A 21 14.89 2.06 11.14
N GLN A 22 16.13 1.74 11.50
CA GLN A 22 17.27 1.92 10.60
C GLN A 22 17.11 1.16 9.29
N ALA A 23 16.60 -0.08 9.32
CA ALA A 23 16.34 -0.87 8.11
C ALA A 23 15.24 -0.26 7.23
N ILE A 24 14.19 0.27 7.85
CA ILE A 24 13.10 0.97 7.14
C ILE A 24 13.63 2.25 6.49
N ASP A 25 14.32 3.09 7.25
CA ASP A 25 14.88 4.36 6.78
C ASP A 25 15.86 4.12 5.62
N GLU A 26 16.71 3.10 5.71
CA GLU A 26 17.66 2.74 4.65
C GLU A 26 16.95 2.42 3.33
N VAL A 27 15.84 1.70 3.36
CA VAL A 27 15.04 1.40 2.16
C VAL A 27 14.26 2.63 1.69
N GLU A 28 13.78 3.47 2.61
CA GLU A 28 13.12 4.74 2.27
C GLU A 28 14.07 5.78 1.66
N ASP A 29 15.38 5.67 1.87
CA ASP A 29 16.39 6.55 1.31
C ASP A 29 16.95 6.06 -0.05
N MET A 30 16.68 4.81 -0.45
CA MET A 30 17.06 4.26 -1.75
C MET A 30 16.34 4.95 -2.91
N ASP A 31 16.96 4.98 -4.09
CA ASP A 31 16.22 5.36 -5.28
C ASP A 31 15.15 4.31 -5.63
N LEU A 32 14.20 4.69 -6.50
CA LEU A 32 13.04 3.83 -6.77
C LEU A 32 13.45 2.58 -7.57
N GLU A 33 14.47 2.67 -8.40
CA GLU A 33 14.99 1.58 -9.21
C GLU A 33 15.75 0.54 -8.35
N GLU A 34 16.53 0.99 -7.38
CA GLU A 34 17.20 0.17 -6.37
C GLU A 34 16.17 -0.59 -5.52
N ARG A 35 15.10 0.10 -5.08
CA ARG A 35 13.99 -0.57 -4.38
C ARG A 35 13.30 -1.60 -5.26
N ALA A 36 13.05 -1.28 -6.53
CA ALA A 36 12.42 -2.21 -7.45
C ALA A 36 13.29 -3.47 -7.68
N ALA A 37 14.61 -3.29 -7.81
CA ALA A 37 15.55 -4.41 -7.95
C ALA A 37 15.59 -5.31 -6.71
N LEU A 38 15.41 -4.75 -5.51
CA LEU A 38 15.38 -5.50 -4.25
C LEU A 38 14.01 -6.05 -3.87
N PHE A 39 12.93 -5.57 -4.51
CA PHE A 39 11.56 -5.78 -4.06
C PHE A 39 11.23 -7.26 -3.91
N ASN A 40 11.47 -8.08 -4.94
CA ASN A 40 11.09 -9.49 -4.93
C ASN A 40 11.76 -10.29 -3.81
N ASP A 41 13.08 -10.15 -3.66
CA ASP A 41 13.86 -10.86 -2.65
C ASP A 41 13.48 -10.41 -1.23
N CYS A 42 13.29 -9.12 -1.03
CA CYS A 42 12.92 -8.56 0.27
C CYS A 42 11.45 -8.84 0.60
N PHE A 43 10.56 -8.90 -0.38
CA PHE A 43 9.15 -9.24 -0.18
C PHE A 43 8.98 -10.72 0.21
N GLU A 44 9.72 -11.63 -0.41
CA GLU A 44 9.72 -13.04 -0.01
C GLU A 44 10.25 -13.22 1.42
N LEU A 45 11.27 -12.45 1.79
CA LEU A 45 11.74 -12.36 3.17
C LEU A 45 10.64 -11.87 4.12
N CYS A 46 9.88 -10.83 3.74
CA CYS A 46 8.76 -10.32 4.52
C CYS A 46 7.73 -11.42 4.78
N ARG A 47 7.31 -12.17 3.75
CA ARG A 47 6.39 -13.31 3.91
C ARG A 47 6.91 -14.31 4.94
N GLY A 48 8.18 -14.72 4.83
CA GLY A 48 8.77 -15.67 5.77
C GLY A 48 8.89 -15.15 7.21
N LEU A 49 9.17 -13.85 7.42
CA LEU A 49 9.23 -13.25 8.76
C LEU A 49 7.84 -12.98 9.36
N TYR A 50 6.82 -12.87 8.51
CA TYR A 50 5.45 -12.68 8.96
C TYR A 50 4.90 -13.89 9.72
N GLU A 51 5.51 -15.07 9.57
CA GLU A 51 5.18 -16.28 10.36
C GLU A 51 5.68 -16.24 11.81
N SER A 52 6.28 -15.13 12.26
CA SER A 52 6.78 -14.98 13.64
C SER A 52 5.66 -14.96 14.68
N ASP A 53 5.90 -15.59 15.83
CA ASP A 53 5.03 -15.51 17.01
C ASP A 53 5.06 -14.13 17.68
N ASP A 54 6.03 -13.27 17.35
CA ASP A 54 6.15 -11.92 17.90
C ASP A 54 5.39 -10.89 17.04
N GLY A 55 4.26 -10.41 17.55
CA GLY A 55 3.45 -9.39 16.89
C GLY A 55 4.18 -8.06 16.62
N TYR A 56 5.25 -7.74 17.36
CA TYR A 56 6.09 -6.59 17.02
C TYR A 56 6.95 -6.85 15.77
N GLN A 57 7.48 -8.06 15.61
CA GLN A 57 8.22 -8.44 14.41
C GLN A 57 7.30 -8.46 13.19
N ARG A 58 6.11 -9.07 13.31
CA ARG A 58 5.09 -9.04 12.24
C ARG A 58 4.72 -7.61 11.86
N GLN A 59 4.51 -6.72 12.84
CA GLN A 59 4.23 -5.31 12.58
C GLN A 59 5.39 -4.63 11.84
N SER A 60 6.63 -4.92 12.26
CA SER A 60 7.84 -4.36 11.65
C SER A 60 7.99 -4.78 10.19
N VAL A 61 7.65 -6.03 9.87
CA VAL A 61 7.60 -6.54 8.50
C VAL A 61 6.59 -5.78 7.64
N ILE A 62 5.38 -5.52 8.14
CA ILE A 62 4.38 -4.74 7.38
C ILE A 62 4.89 -3.32 7.10
N ARG A 63 5.50 -2.67 8.10
CA ARG A 63 6.07 -1.32 7.92
C ARG A 63 7.21 -1.32 6.90
N PHE A 64 8.07 -2.34 6.94
CA PHE A 64 9.17 -2.47 5.99
C PHE A 64 8.68 -2.76 4.57
N ALA A 65 7.69 -3.64 4.39
CA ALA A 65 7.08 -3.90 3.08
C ALA A 65 6.46 -2.62 2.47
N ALA A 66 5.85 -1.78 3.31
CA ALA A 66 5.32 -0.48 2.87
C ALA A 66 6.40 0.50 2.41
N ALA A 67 7.55 0.53 3.09
CA ALA A 67 8.72 1.33 2.70
C ALA A 67 9.40 0.82 1.42
N LEU A 68 9.44 -0.51 1.26
CA LEU A 68 10.02 -1.21 0.13
C LEU A 68 9.28 -0.96 -1.19
N TYR A 69 8.01 -0.55 -1.13
CA TYR A 69 7.21 -0.32 -2.32
C TYR A 69 7.87 0.72 -3.25
N PRO A 70 8.30 0.35 -4.48
CA PRO A 70 9.11 1.22 -5.34
C PRO A 70 8.35 2.38 -5.95
N ARG A 71 7.01 2.32 -6.05
CA ARG A 71 6.15 3.37 -6.62
C ARG A 71 6.58 3.87 -8.01
N LEU A 72 7.24 3.03 -8.83
CA LEU A 72 7.75 3.44 -10.14
C LEU A 72 6.67 4.00 -11.08
N GLY A 73 5.44 3.51 -10.97
CA GLY A 73 4.30 3.98 -11.78
C GLY A 73 3.99 5.47 -11.57
N ILE A 74 4.35 6.06 -10.42
CA ILE A 74 4.13 7.49 -10.18
C ILE A 74 4.94 8.35 -11.17
N ARG A 75 6.06 7.85 -11.72
CA ARG A 75 6.84 8.59 -12.71
C ARG A 75 6.13 8.79 -14.04
N THR A 76 5.13 7.96 -14.35
CA THR A 76 4.36 8.08 -15.59
C THR A 76 3.22 9.08 -15.47
N VAL A 77 2.94 9.59 -14.26
CA VAL A 77 1.86 10.56 -14.03
C VAL A 77 2.10 11.86 -14.79
N GLY A 78 1.10 12.31 -15.54
CA GLY A 78 1.20 13.49 -16.39
C GLY A 78 1.84 13.24 -17.76
N ALA A 79 2.16 11.99 -18.07
CA ALA A 79 2.55 11.50 -19.39
C ALA A 79 1.63 10.34 -19.81
N ASP A 80 1.78 9.86 -21.06
CA ASP A 80 1.10 8.64 -21.49
C ASP A 80 1.66 7.45 -20.68
N ILE A 81 0.81 6.80 -19.90
CA ILE A 81 1.16 5.65 -19.06
C ILE A 81 1.51 4.47 -19.98
N THR A 82 2.81 4.23 -20.15
CA THR A 82 3.39 3.25 -21.08
C THR A 82 4.64 2.64 -20.46
N ASP A 83 5.05 1.47 -20.94
CA ASP A 83 6.29 0.83 -20.51
C ASP A 83 7.52 1.71 -20.83
N GLU A 84 7.49 2.44 -21.96
CA GLU A 84 8.58 3.33 -22.37
C GLU A 84 8.78 4.54 -21.44
N ALA A 85 7.77 4.90 -20.63
CA ALA A 85 7.86 5.96 -19.64
C ALA A 85 8.54 5.52 -18.34
N LEU A 86 8.77 4.21 -18.16
CA LEU A 86 9.41 3.64 -16.97
C LEU A 86 10.94 3.58 -17.13
N PRO A 87 11.69 3.68 -16.03
CA PRO A 87 13.15 3.54 -16.08
C PRO A 87 13.55 2.08 -16.33
N GLY A 88 14.65 1.88 -17.08
CA GLY A 88 15.29 0.58 -17.21
C GLY A 88 14.43 -0.46 -17.95
N GLU A 89 14.28 -1.63 -17.35
CA GLU A 89 13.63 -2.81 -17.93
C GLU A 89 12.21 -3.04 -17.37
N TRP A 90 11.73 -2.13 -16.53
CA TRP A 90 10.47 -2.28 -15.80
C TRP A 90 9.27 -2.06 -16.70
N THR A 91 8.25 -2.90 -16.54
CA THR A 91 6.97 -2.80 -17.24
C THR A 91 5.86 -2.35 -16.29
N LEU A 92 4.75 -1.86 -16.84
CA LEU A 92 3.54 -1.58 -16.08
C LEU A 92 3.01 -2.84 -15.39
N ASP A 93 3.19 -4.01 -16.01
CA ASP A 93 2.82 -5.32 -15.45
C ASP A 93 3.65 -5.70 -14.22
N ASP A 94 4.97 -5.42 -14.23
CA ASP A 94 5.84 -5.63 -13.06
C ASP A 94 5.37 -4.76 -11.88
N ILE A 95 5.05 -3.49 -12.16
CA ILE A 95 4.62 -2.55 -11.12
C ILE A 95 3.24 -2.93 -10.58
N ALA A 96 2.31 -3.35 -11.44
CA ALA A 96 1.02 -3.89 -11.03
C ALA A 96 1.19 -5.16 -10.20
N THR A 97 2.11 -6.05 -10.58
CA THR A 97 2.45 -7.25 -9.81
C THR A 97 2.93 -6.90 -8.40
N HIS A 98 3.83 -5.93 -8.25
CA HIS A 98 4.27 -5.46 -6.94
C HIS A 98 3.11 -4.94 -6.08
N ARG A 99 2.20 -4.14 -6.66
CA ARG A 99 1.02 -3.63 -5.95
C ARG A 99 0.06 -4.75 -5.53
N ASN A 100 -0.20 -5.71 -6.42
CA ASN A 100 -1.06 -6.87 -6.12
C ASN A 100 -0.49 -7.70 -4.97
N TRP A 101 0.82 -7.96 -4.96
CA TRP A 101 1.46 -8.68 -3.88
C TRP A 101 1.34 -7.95 -2.54
N LEU A 102 1.57 -6.62 -2.54
CA LEU A 102 1.42 -5.80 -1.34
C LEU A 102 -0.03 -5.77 -0.84
N ARG A 103 -1.01 -5.61 -1.75
CA ARG A 103 -2.44 -5.64 -1.42
C ARG A 103 -2.79 -6.92 -0.70
N ASP A 104 -2.49 -8.07 -1.31
CA ASP A 104 -2.83 -9.38 -0.75
C ASP A 104 -2.21 -9.57 0.64
N PHE A 105 -0.94 -9.17 0.78
CA PHE A 105 -0.21 -9.26 2.05
C PHE A 105 -0.79 -8.34 3.14
N TYR A 106 -1.21 -7.13 2.79
CA TYR A 106 -1.83 -6.23 3.77
C TYR A 106 -3.26 -6.66 4.14
N LEU A 107 -4.01 -7.26 3.23
CA LEU A 107 -5.33 -7.81 3.52
C LEU A 107 -5.23 -9.01 4.48
N GLU A 108 -4.24 -9.88 4.29
CA GLU A 108 -3.91 -10.93 5.27
C GLU A 108 -3.55 -10.31 6.64
N ALA A 109 -2.72 -9.27 6.65
CA ALA A 109 -2.32 -8.60 7.88
C ALA A 109 -3.42 -7.80 8.57
N LEU A 110 -4.49 -7.46 7.86
CA LEU A 110 -5.65 -6.77 8.41
C LEU A 110 -6.48 -7.66 9.33
N VAL A 111 -6.36 -8.98 9.22
CA VAL A 111 -7.03 -9.96 10.08
C VAL A 111 -6.09 -10.64 11.10
N ASP A 112 -4.86 -10.13 11.25
CA ASP A 112 -3.88 -10.59 12.24
C ASP A 112 -4.44 -10.50 13.67
N ASP A 113 -4.01 -11.38 14.57
CA ASP A 113 -4.46 -11.40 15.96
C ASP A 113 -3.94 -10.20 16.78
N ASP A 114 -2.78 -9.65 16.42
CA ASP A 114 -2.20 -8.46 17.02
C ASP A 114 -2.74 -7.17 16.38
N GLY A 115 -3.43 -6.35 17.20
CA GLY A 115 -3.99 -5.08 16.73
C GLY A 115 -2.97 -4.06 16.24
N ARG A 116 -1.67 -4.20 16.55
CA ARG A 116 -0.59 -3.37 16.01
C ARG A 116 -0.30 -3.70 14.55
N VAL A 117 -0.34 -4.97 14.19
CA VAL A 117 -0.17 -5.46 12.82
C VAL A 117 -1.34 -4.96 11.97
N ARG A 118 -2.58 -5.17 12.45
CA ARG A 118 -3.79 -4.67 11.76
C ARG A 118 -3.74 -3.16 11.48
N ARG A 119 -3.26 -2.36 12.45
CA ARG A 119 -3.11 -0.90 12.26
C ARG A 119 -2.03 -0.54 11.24
N ALA A 120 -0.92 -1.25 11.23
CA ALA A 120 0.13 -1.04 10.23
C ALA A 120 -0.39 -1.39 8.82
N ALA A 121 -1.11 -2.50 8.70
CA ALA A 121 -1.71 -2.95 7.44
C ALA A 121 -2.74 -1.95 6.90
N ALA A 122 -3.66 -1.48 7.74
CA ALA A 122 -4.65 -0.47 7.35
C ALA A 122 -3.98 0.83 6.84
N LYS A 123 -2.89 1.27 7.49
CA LYS A 123 -2.11 2.42 7.01
C LYS A 123 -1.43 2.12 5.67
N ALA A 124 -0.82 0.95 5.51
CA ALA A 124 -0.13 0.57 4.29
C ALA A 124 -1.10 0.44 3.09
N LEU A 125 -2.31 -0.09 3.31
CA LEU A 125 -3.38 -0.14 2.31
C LEU A 125 -3.81 1.25 1.85
N LYS A 126 -3.94 2.21 2.78
CA LYS A 126 -4.20 3.61 2.41
C LYS A 126 -3.13 4.18 1.49
N ASP A 127 -1.86 3.99 1.85
CA ASP A 127 -0.73 4.50 1.06
C ASP A 127 -0.66 3.81 -0.32
N LEU A 128 -1.08 2.53 -0.41
CA LEU A 128 -1.21 1.79 -1.66
C LEU A 128 -2.37 2.30 -2.53
N ALA A 129 -3.55 2.57 -1.93
CA ALA A 129 -4.71 3.13 -2.62
C ALA A 129 -4.42 4.54 -3.18
N LEU A 130 -3.76 5.39 -2.41
CA LEU A 130 -3.29 6.69 -2.94
C LEU A 130 -2.39 6.51 -4.17
N SER A 131 -1.49 5.51 -4.14
CA SER A 131 -0.60 5.26 -5.27
C SER A 131 -1.37 4.76 -6.50
N ALA A 132 -2.42 3.95 -6.30
CA ALA A 132 -3.30 3.47 -7.37
C ALA A 132 -4.15 4.61 -7.96
N GLU A 133 -4.69 5.51 -7.12
CA GLU A 133 -5.39 6.73 -7.56
C GLU A 133 -4.48 7.61 -8.43
N MET A 134 -3.25 7.86 -7.98
CA MET A 134 -2.31 8.74 -8.70
C MET A 134 -2.00 8.26 -10.12
N ILE A 135 -2.03 6.94 -10.36
CA ILE A 135 -1.75 6.33 -11.66
C ILE A 135 -3.01 5.89 -12.40
N GLU A 136 -4.20 6.31 -11.92
CA GLU A 136 -5.50 6.00 -12.51
C GLU A 136 -5.80 4.49 -12.63
N ALA A 137 -5.31 3.69 -11.66
CA ALA A 137 -5.60 2.25 -11.55
C ALA A 137 -6.95 2.00 -10.83
N ASP A 138 -8.03 2.48 -11.44
CA ASP A 138 -9.40 2.41 -10.90
C ASP A 138 -9.88 0.97 -10.65
N ASP A 139 -9.44 0.01 -11.47
CA ASP A 139 -9.77 -1.41 -11.33
C ASP A 139 -9.11 -2.04 -10.10
N GLU A 140 -7.87 -1.66 -9.80
CA GLU A 140 -7.18 -2.08 -8.57
C GLU A 140 -7.85 -1.48 -7.33
N LEU A 141 -8.23 -0.20 -7.37
CA LEU A 141 -8.96 0.46 -6.28
C LEU A 141 -10.28 -0.24 -5.99
N GLN A 142 -11.07 -0.53 -7.03
CA GLN A 142 -12.34 -1.24 -6.89
C GLN A 142 -12.14 -2.66 -6.34
N THR A 143 -11.10 -3.36 -6.76
CA THR A 143 -10.75 -4.68 -6.22
C THR A 143 -10.48 -4.61 -4.71
N MET A 144 -9.71 -3.61 -4.24
CA MET A 144 -9.44 -3.44 -2.81
C MET A 144 -10.73 -3.18 -2.01
N VAL A 145 -11.65 -2.36 -2.55
CA VAL A 145 -12.96 -2.10 -1.92
C VAL A 145 -13.74 -3.41 -1.75
N GLU A 146 -13.88 -4.21 -2.80
CA GLU A 146 -14.62 -5.47 -2.79
C GLU A 146 -14.03 -6.48 -1.80
N GLU A 147 -12.71 -6.59 -1.73
CA GLU A 147 -12.03 -7.47 -0.78
C GLU A 147 -12.24 -7.03 0.68
N LEU A 148 -12.21 -5.72 0.94
CA LEU A 148 -12.46 -5.15 2.26
C LEU A 148 -13.92 -5.35 2.71
N GLU A 149 -14.89 -5.23 1.80
CA GLU A 149 -16.30 -5.57 2.09
C GLU A 149 -16.46 -7.06 2.42
N ALA A 150 -15.81 -7.92 1.65
CA ALA A 150 -15.83 -9.36 1.87
C ALA A 150 -15.17 -9.76 3.21
N LEU A 151 -14.14 -9.04 3.65
CA LEU A 151 -13.55 -9.20 4.99
C LEU A 151 -14.48 -8.67 6.08
N ALA A 152 -15.04 -7.48 5.93
CA ALA A 152 -15.96 -6.89 6.92
C ALA A 152 -17.17 -7.79 7.19
N ALA A 153 -17.70 -8.44 6.16
CA ALA A 153 -18.82 -9.38 6.29
C ALA A 153 -18.49 -10.65 7.12
N LYS A 154 -17.21 -10.98 7.32
CA LYS A 154 -16.75 -12.20 8.01
C LYS A 154 -16.33 -11.96 9.46
N HIS A 155 -16.16 -10.71 9.88
CA HIS A 155 -15.62 -10.35 11.18
C HIS A 155 -16.54 -9.39 11.92
N ASP A 156 -16.97 -9.76 13.13
CA ASP A 156 -17.85 -8.97 14.00
C ASP A 156 -17.17 -8.57 15.34
N ASP A 157 -15.85 -8.69 15.41
CA ASP A 157 -15.04 -8.53 16.62
C ASP A 157 -14.11 -7.29 16.57
N ALA A 158 -13.08 -7.26 17.40
CA ALA A 158 -12.09 -6.16 17.44
C ALA A 158 -11.28 -6.00 16.14
N THR A 159 -11.38 -6.95 15.21
CA THR A 159 -10.83 -6.89 13.85
C THR A 159 -11.68 -6.00 12.95
N GLN A 160 -13.01 -6.06 13.11
CA GLN A 160 -13.99 -5.32 12.29
C GLN A 160 -13.66 -3.83 12.22
N LYS A 161 -13.37 -3.20 13.37
CA LYS A 161 -13.02 -1.78 13.43
C LYS A 161 -11.83 -1.39 12.53
N HIS A 162 -10.81 -2.25 12.44
CA HIS A 162 -9.64 -1.94 11.59
C HIS A 162 -9.94 -2.21 10.12
N ILE A 163 -10.77 -3.21 9.81
CA ILE A 163 -11.26 -3.47 8.45
C ILE A 163 -12.10 -2.29 7.95
N GLU A 164 -13.07 -1.82 8.75
CA GLU A 164 -13.90 -0.66 8.42
C GLU A 164 -13.05 0.60 8.20
N ALA A 165 -12.05 0.83 9.05
CA ALA A 165 -11.14 1.96 8.86
C ALA A 165 -10.31 1.82 7.56
N ALA A 166 -9.87 0.61 7.20
CA ALA A 166 -9.18 0.39 5.93
C ALA A 166 -10.14 0.61 4.75
N TYR A 167 -11.37 0.10 4.82
CA TYR A 167 -12.42 0.31 3.83
C TYR A 167 -12.67 1.79 3.58
N GLU A 168 -12.93 2.58 4.63
CA GLU A 168 -13.18 4.02 4.50
C GLU A 168 -12.01 4.75 3.82
N ASN A 169 -10.76 4.36 4.12
CA ASN A 169 -9.60 4.96 3.47
C ASN A 169 -9.48 4.58 2.00
N VAL A 170 -9.72 3.32 1.63
CA VAL A 170 -9.63 2.86 0.24
C VAL A 170 -10.80 3.38 -0.59
N ALA A 171 -12.03 3.28 -0.06
CA ALA A 171 -13.23 3.82 -0.70
C ALA A 171 -13.10 5.32 -0.97
N PHE A 172 -12.44 6.07 -0.07
CA PHE A 172 -12.14 7.48 -0.30
C PHE A 172 -11.37 7.74 -1.59
N HIS A 173 -10.45 6.86 -1.96
CA HIS A 173 -9.63 6.97 -3.18
C HIS A 173 -10.31 6.35 -4.41
N ALA A 174 -11.13 5.30 -4.22
CA ALA A 174 -11.88 4.65 -5.31
C ALA A 174 -13.06 5.51 -5.80
N GLU A 175 -13.66 6.25 -4.89
CA GLU A 175 -14.71 7.21 -5.20
C GLU A 175 -14.10 8.54 -5.66
N LYS A 176 -14.50 9.03 -6.85
CA LYS A 176 -14.03 10.34 -7.34
C LYS A 176 -14.25 11.41 -6.26
N PRO A 177 -13.34 12.37 -6.06
CA PRO A 177 -13.38 13.35 -4.96
C PRO A 177 -14.70 14.12 -4.78
N GLY A 178 -15.58 14.09 -5.78
CA GLY A 178 -16.91 14.68 -5.75
C GLY A 178 -17.99 13.88 -5.00
N SER A 179 -17.93 12.54 -4.86
CA SER A 179 -19.05 11.78 -4.27
C SER A 179 -19.06 11.75 -2.74
N LEU A 180 -17.94 12.12 -2.10
CA LEU A 180 -17.77 12.18 -0.64
C LEU A 180 -17.98 13.58 -0.07
N LEU A 181 -18.20 14.57 -0.93
CA LEU A 181 -18.56 15.91 -0.51
C LEU A 181 -19.99 15.93 0.02
N PRO A 182 -20.32 16.73 1.05
CA PRO A 182 -21.72 16.98 1.43
C PRO A 182 -22.51 17.46 0.22
N ASP A 183 -23.77 17.04 0.06
CA ASP A 183 -24.62 17.30 -1.12
C ASP A 183 -24.54 18.76 -1.63
N GLY A 184 -24.47 19.73 -0.71
CA GLY A 184 -24.38 21.16 -1.06
C GLY A 184 -23.08 21.59 -1.76
N LEU A 185 -21.98 20.85 -1.58
CA LEU A 185 -20.70 21.09 -2.24
C LEU A 185 -20.60 20.32 -3.57
N GLN A 186 -21.29 19.17 -3.68
CA GLN A 186 -21.46 18.44 -4.94
C GLN A 186 -22.24 19.28 -5.97
N GLU A 187 -23.37 19.88 -5.54
CA GLU A 187 -24.18 20.74 -6.40
C GLU A 187 -23.42 21.98 -6.88
N ALA A 188 -22.57 22.56 -6.03
CA ALA A 188 -21.77 23.73 -6.38
C ALA A 188 -20.72 23.42 -7.46
N LEU A 189 -20.03 22.28 -7.36
CA LEU A 189 -19.04 21.86 -8.36
C LEU A 189 -19.69 21.44 -9.69
N ALA A 190 -20.85 20.77 -9.65
CA ALA A 190 -21.62 20.45 -10.85
C ALA A 190 -22.14 21.71 -11.57
N GLN A 191 -22.48 22.76 -10.82
CA GLN A 191 -22.89 24.05 -11.38
C GLN A 191 -21.72 24.84 -12.00
N ASP A 192 -20.50 24.73 -11.46
CA ASP A 192 -19.33 25.38 -12.03
C ASP A 192 -18.82 24.67 -13.29
N LEU A 193 -18.84 23.34 -13.33
CA LEU A 193 -18.49 22.55 -14.52
C LEU A 193 -19.48 22.78 -15.68
N SER A 194 -20.77 22.99 -15.39
CA SER A 194 -21.78 23.33 -16.42
C SER A 194 -21.78 24.79 -16.87
N ARG A 195 -21.04 25.68 -16.19
CA ARG A 195 -20.83 27.08 -16.59
C ARG A 195 -19.60 27.30 -17.47
N GLY A 196 -18.64 26.37 -17.46
CA GLY A 196 -17.43 26.45 -18.29
C GLY A 196 -17.63 26.16 -19.78
N ASP A 197 -18.78 25.58 -20.15
CA ASP A 197 -19.11 25.16 -21.52
C ASP A 197 -20.00 26.17 -22.30
N ARG A 198 -19.94 27.48 -21.95
CA ARG A 198 -20.63 28.56 -22.69
C ARG A 198 -19.70 29.63 -23.23
#